data_AF-A0A920SXG7-F1
#
_entry.id   AF-A0A920SXG7-F1
#
_cell.length_a   1.000
_cell.length_b   1.000
_cell.length_c   1.000
_cell.angle_alpha   90.00
_cell.angle_beta   90.00
_cell.angle_gamma   90.00
#
_symmetry.space_group_name_H-M   'P 1'
#
loop_
_entity.id
_entity.type
_entity.pdbx_description
1 polymer ?
#
loop_
_entity_poly.entity_id
_entity_poly.type
_entity_poly.pdbx_seq_one_letter_code
_entity_poly.pdbx_strand_id
1 'polypeptide(L)' 'MDIASEIEVSYSPKESNEDQIVKDLKWREWPIHGGIYTTTMEFNKVGFWNIKVKVNSDELQMSAETGILVKSTAEGPPI' A
#
# COMPACT_ATOMS: atom_id res chain seq x y z
N MET A 1 -4.25 -22.47 1.18
CA MET A 1 -4.23 -21.39 2.18
C MET A 1 -4.29 -20.09 1.41
N ASP A 2 -5.25 -19.22 1.70
CA ASP A 2 -5.40 -17.95 0.97
C ASP A 2 -4.47 -16.91 1.61
N ILE A 3 -3.25 -16.80 1.09
CA ILE A 3 -2.23 -15.89 1.62
C ILE A 3 -2.74 -14.44 1.67
N ALA A 4 -3.73 -14.08 0.85
CA ALA A 4 -4.33 -12.76 0.83
C ALA A 4 -4.94 -12.33 2.18
N SER A 5 -5.43 -13.26 3.00
CA SER A 5 -5.96 -12.93 4.33
C SER A 5 -4.89 -12.65 5.39
N GLU A 6 -3.62 -12.90 5.07
CA GLU A 6 -2.48 -12.78 5.98
C GLU A 6 -1.57 -11.59 5.62
N ILE A 7 -1.96 -10.81 4.60
CA ILE A 7 -1.24 -9.62 4.17
C ILE A 7 -1.82 -8.38 4.85
N GLU A 8 -0.99 -7.71 5.65
CA GLU A 8 -1.27 -6.40 6.22
C GLU A 8 -0.58 -5.32 5.39
N VAL A 9 -1.30 -4.24 5.09
CA VAL A 9 -0.74 -3.04 4.46
C VAL A 9 -0.87 -1.87 5.41
N SER A 10 0.22 -1.17 5.64
CA SER A 10 0.24 0.10 6.38
C SER A 10 0.82 1.23 5.54
N TYR A 11 0.47 2.45 5.90
CA TYR A 11 0.96 3.67 5.24
C TYR A 11 1.26 4.77 6.26
N SER A 12 2.24 5.60 5.95
CA SER A 12 2.59 6.78 6.75
C SER A 12 3.04 7.93 5.85
N PRO A 13 2.74 9.19 6.20
CA PRO A 13 3.44 10.33 5.61
C PRO A 13 4.94 10.16 5.84
N LYS A 14 5.79 10.54 4.88
CA LYS A 14 7.26 10.39 5.00
C LYS A 14 7.85 11.01 6.28
N GLU A 15 7.24 12.10 6.74
CA GLU A 15 7.69 12.88 7.89
C GLU A 15 7.17 12.32 9.22
N SER A 16 6.31 11.29 9.19
CA SER A 16 5.71 10.67 10.36
C SER A 16 6.25 9.26 10.56
N ASN A 17 6.43 8.87 11.82
CA ASN A 17 6.74 7.50 12.22
C ASN A 17 5.47 6.71 12.60
N GLU A 18 4.29 7.31 12.47
CA GLU A 18 3.02 6.66 12.78
C GLU A 18 2.44 5.97 11.55
N ASP A 19 2.60 4.65 11.52
CA ASP A 19 2.02 3.77 10.50
C ASP A 19 0.51 3.60 10.75
N GLN A 20 -0.29 3.86 9.72
CA GLN A 20 -1.74 3.63 9.70
C GLN A 20 -2.03 2.35 8.92
N ILE A 21 -2.80 1.44 9.52
CA ILE A 21 -3.21 0.19 8.85
C ILE A 21 -4.34 0.50 7.87
N VAL A 22 -4.22 0.05 6.64
CA VAL A 22 -5.29 0.12 5.66
C VAL A 22 -6.30 -0.99 5.95
N LYS A 23 -7.55 -0.61 6.22
CA LYS A 23 -8.63 -1.55 6.46
C LYS A 23 -9.32 -1.94 5.16
N ASP A 24 -9.93 -3.11 5.13
CA ASP A 24 -10.82 -3.57 4.06
C ASP A 24 -10.16 -3.64 2.65
N LEU A 25 -8.86 -3.94 2.59
CA LEU A 25 -8.19 -4.22 1.32
C LEU A 25 -8.82 -5.42 0.64
N LYS A 26 -9.20 -5.25 -0.63
CA LYS A 26 -9.61 -6.35 -1.49
C LYS A 26 -8.44 -6.76 -2.36
N TRP A 27 -7.90 -7.94 -2.10
CA TRP A 27 -6.87 -8.55 -2.93
C TRP A 27 -7.50 -9.31 -4.08
N ARG A 28 -6.83 -9.25 -5.23
CA ARG A 28 -7.21 -9.98 -6.44
C ARG A 28 -5.96 -10.62 -7.02
N GLU A 29 -6.05 -11.92 -7.30
CA GLU A 29 -5.00 -12.63 -8.02
C GLU A 29 -4.83 -12.06 -9.44
N TRP A 30 -3.57 -11.87 -9.85
CA TRP A 30 -3.25 -11.38 -11.17
C TRP A 30 -3.58 -12.43 -12.24
N PRO A 31 -4.16 -12.06 -13.40
CA PRO A 31 -4.66 -13.02 -14.38
C PRO A 31 -3.63 -13.98 -14.98
N ILE A 32 -2.33 -13.66 -14.87
CA ILE A 32 -1.25 -14.46 -15.49
C ILE A 32 -0.94 -15.73 -14.66
N HIS A 33 -1.60 -15.95 -13.51
CA HIS A 33 -1.42 -17.10 -12.61
C HIS A 33 0.06 -17.32 -12.23
N GLY A 34 0.44 -16.81 -11.06
CA GLY A 34 1.83 -16.88 -10.60
C GLY A 34 2.03 -16.50 -9.15
N GLY A 35 0.98 -16.59 -8.33
CA GLY A 35 1.02 -16.13 -6.93
C GLY A 35 1.19 -14.63 -6.77
N ILE A 36 0.91 -13.84 -7.82
CA ILE A 36 0.92 -12.39 -7.76
C ILE A 36 -0.48 -11.91 -7.38
N TYR A 37 -0.56 -11.12 -6.31
CA TYR A 37 -1.79 -10.49 -5.86
C TYR A 37 -1.69 -8.99 -6.03
N THR A 38 -2.82 -8.38 -6.38
CA THR A 38 -2.94 -6.95 -6.60
C THR A 38 -4.10 -6.39 -5.80
N THR A 39 -3.98 -5.14 -5.41
CA THR A 39 -5.01 -4.40 -4.68
C THR A 39 -4.96 -2.94 -5.11
N THR A 40 -5.96 -2.16 -4.71
CA THR A 40 -6.05 -0.74 -5.04
C THR A 40 -6.16 0.07 -3.76
N MET A 41 -5.36 1.12 -3.68
CA MET A 41 -5.39 2.10 -2.60
C MET A 41 -5.75 3.46 -3.19
N GLU A 42 -6.61 4.20 -2.49
CA GLU A 42 -6.99 5.56 -2.85
C GLU A 42 -6.29 6.56 -1.92
N PHE A 43 -5.73 7.61 -2.50
CA PHE A 43 -5.08 8.69 -1.76
C PHE A 43 -5.87 9.98 -1.95
N ASN A 44 -6.32 10.59 -0.85
CA ASN A 44 -7.09 11.84 -0.86
C ASN A 44 -6.25 13.07 -0.46
N LYS A 45 -4.95 12.88 -0.23
CA LYS A 45 -4.03 13.93 0.20
C LYS A 45 -2.74 13.88 -0.60
N VAL A 46 -2.32 15.05 -1.07
CA VAL A 46 -1.02 15.24 -1.70
C VAL A 46 0.10 15.02 -0.69
N GLY A 47 1.24 14.50 -1.15
CA GLY A 47 2.39 14.25 -0.29
C GLY A 47 3.23 13.06 -0.74
N PHE A 48 4.31 12.82 0.00
CA PHE A 48 5.10 11.60 -0.12
C PHE A 48 4.68 10.63 0.98
N TRP A 49 4.30 9.42 0.58
CA TRP A 49 3.76 8.38 1.44
C TRP A 49 4.67 7.17 1.40
N ASN A 50 5.01 6.63 2.57
CA ASN A 50 5.63 5.32 2.69
C ASN A 50 4.51 4.28 2.78
N ILE A 51 4.61 3.20 2.01
CA ILE A 51 3.70 2.07 2.03
C ILE A 51 4.50 0.85 2.44
N LYS A 52 4.04 0.15 3.48
CA LYS A 52 4.66 -1.07 3.98
C LYS A 52 3.67 -2.22 3.84
N VAL A 53 4.16 -3.32 3.30
CA VAL A 53 3.40 -4.57 3.16
C VAL A 53 4.07 -5.61 4.05
N LYS A 54 3.30 -6.29 4.88
CA LYS A 54 3.76 -7.37 5.74
C LYS A 54 2.93 -8.62 5.50
N VAL A 55 3.60 -9.76 5.43
CA VAL A 55 2.96 -11.08 5.47
C VAL A 55 3.14 -11.59 6.89
N ASN A 56 2.03 -11.80 7.60
CA ASN A 56 2.01 -12.32 8.96
C ASN A 56 1.39 -13.72 8.96
N SER A 57 2.11 -14.68 8.38
CA SER A 57 1.75 -16.09 8.43
C SER A 57 2.66 -16.85 9.39
N ASP A 58 2.17 -17.96 9.95
CA ASP A 58 2.97 -18.81 10.85
C ASP A 58 4.18 -19.44 10.14
N GLU A 59 4.09 -19.63 8.81
CA GLU A 59 5.12 -20.28 7.99
C GLU A 59 6.11 -19.28 7.37
N LEU A 60 5.69 -18.02 7.19
CA LEU A 60 6.45 -16.99 6.48
C LEU A 60 6.15 -15.60 7.05
N GLN A 61 7.21 -14.95 7.54
CA GLN A 61 7.20 -13.54 7.91
C GLN A 61 8.09 -12.75 6.97
N MET A 62 7.49 -11.85 6.20
CA MET A 62 8.20 -10.99 5.25
C MET A 62 7.64 -9.58 5.30
N SER A 63 8.48 -8.61 4.98
CA SER A 63 8.04 -7.23 4.82
C SER A 63 8.75 -6.55 3.65
N ALA A 64 8.04 -5.65 2.98
CA ALA A 64 8.56 -4.80 1.94
C ALA A 64 8.04 -3.38 2.13
N GLU A 65 8.82 -2.38 1.71
CA GLU A 65 8.46 -0.97 1.83
C GLU A 65 8.74 -0.24 0.51
N THR A 66 7.87 0.71 0.16
CA THR A 66 8.00 1.55 -1.03
C THR A 66 7.49 2.97 -0.77
N GLY A 67 7.96 3.93 -1.57
CA GLY A 67 7.54 5.33 -1.51
C GLY A 67 6.63 5.69 -2.69
N ILE A 68 5.55 6.42 -2.43
CA ILE A 68 4.61 6.94 -3.43
C ILE A 68 4.52 8.47 -3.32
N LEU A 69 4.66 9.17 -4.45
CA LEU A 69 4.44 10.61 -4.55
C LEU A 69 3.05 10.91 -5.15
N VAL A 70 2.16 11.47 -4.33
CA VAL A 70 0.83 11.93 -4.74
C VAL A 70 0.89 13.43 -5.05
N LYS A 71 0.61 13.80 -6.30
CA LYS A 71 0.65 15.20 -6.79
C LYS A 71 -0.73 15.83 -6.84
N SER A 72 -0.79 17.15 -6.72
CA SER A 72 -2.01 17.91 -6.97
C SER A 72 -2.34 17.91 -8.45
N THR A 73 -3.64 17.86 -8.77
CA THR A 73 -4.17 18.08 -10.14
C THR A 73 -4.48 19.54 -10.42
N ALA A 74 -4.40 20.42 -9.40
CA ALA A 74 -4.59 21.85 -9.60
C ALA A 74 -3.47 22.38 -10.49
N GLU A 75 -3.85 23.06 -11.57
CA GLU A 75 -2.92 23.88 -12.34
C GLU A 75 -2.37 24.96 -11.39
N GLY A 76 -1.04 25.12 -11.38
CA GLY A 76 -0.39 26.10 -10.53
C GLY A 76 -0.94 27.51 -10.76
N PRO A 77 -0.68 28.46 -9.84
CA PRO A 77 -1.07 29.85 -10.08
C PRO A 77 -0.51 30.31 -11.45
N PRO A 78 -1.31 31.03 -12.25
CA PRO A 78 -0.80 31.62 -13.48
C PRO A 78 0.31 32.58 -13.10
N ILE A 79 1.52 32.29 -13.56
CA ILE A 79 2.71 33.13 -13.33
C ILE A 79 2.54 34.43 -14.11
#